data_AF-A0A7W0YG11-F1
#
_entry.id   AF-A0A7W0YG11-F1
#
_cell.length_a   1.000
_cell.length_b   1.000
_cell.length_c   1.000
_cell.angle_alpha   90.00
_cell.angle_beta   90.00
_cell.angle_gamma   90.00
#
_symmetry.space_group_name_H-M   'P 1'
#
loop_
_entity.id
_entity.type
_entity.pdbx_description
1 polymer ?
#
loop_
_entity_poly.entity_id
_entity_poly.type
_entity_poly.pdbx_seq_one_letter_code
_entity_poly.pdbx_strand_id
1 'polypeptide(L)'
;MTWSGSPTLLGSADDVQAAADAGDLTIVTNDVIANMPVVQWPGGGMPVDSELLDYLGGGQLIEAPDTGRGSVLFKLHECFPGSRYIVCDTSAPPMAEGMAINGSPRLAAASGAGATGRVNVFMGGIEGSGPMGGQPSVFDSSAGEPAWSPYWDHMTYVWQKDADARVLTSESEVHEVRDAGELDEFPGTPDTGGEIFTVNCPVPVVAPNTFTG
;
A
#
# COMPACT_ATOMS: atom_id res chain seq x y z
N MET A 1 -15.37 -17.21 -13.92
CA MET A 1 -15.44 -17.40 -15.38
C MET A 1 -15.73 -18.86 -15.66
N THR A 2 -16.49 -19.16 -16.69
CA THR A 2 -16.84 -20.54 -17.09
C THR A 2 -16.65 -20.66 -18.59
N TRP A 3 -15.89 -21.66 -19.05
CA TRP A 3 -15.70 -21.94 -20.47
C TRP A 3 -16.90 -22.70 -21.04
N SER A 4 -17.33 -22.36 -22.26
CA SER A 4 -18.36 -23.10 -23.00
C SER A 4 -17.81 -24.39 -23.64
N GLY A 5 -16.48 -24.47 -23.80
CA GLY A 5 -15.75 -25.63 -24.29
C GLY A 5 -14.43 -25.87 -23.54
N SER A 6 -13.42 -26.38 -24.25
CA SER A 6 -12.08 -26.59 -23.68
C SER A 6 -11.37 -25.26 -23.43
N PRO A 7 -10.84 -25.02 -22.21
CA PRO A 7 -10.09 -23.80 -21.92
C PRO A 7 -8.87 -23.63 -22.82
N THR A 8 -8.61 -22.38 -23.23
CA THR A 8 -7.37 -21.98 -23.90
C THR A 8 -6.56 -21.03 -23.02
N LEU A 9 -5.27 -20.87 -23.32
CA LEU A 9 -4.42 -19.92 -22.62
C LEU A 9 -4.76 -18.49 -23.08
N LEU A 10 -5.08 -17.62 -22.14
CA LEU A 10 -5.32 -16.19 -22.36
C LEU A 10 -4.15 -15.40 -21.77
N GLY A 11 -3.58 -14.47 -22.53
CA GLY A 11 -2.37 -13.74 -22.15
C GLY A 11 -2.62 -12.33 -21.60
N SER A 12 -3.84 -11.81 -21.76
CA SER A 12 -4.20 -10.45 -21.40
C SER A 12 -5.68 -10.31 -21.01
N ALA A 13 -6.04 -9.17 -20.40
CA ALA A 13 -7.44 -8.82 -20.15
C ALA A 13 -8.22 -8.66 -21.46
N ASP A 14 -7.58 -8.17 -22.52
CA ASP A 14 -8.18 -8.04 -23.84
C ASP A 14 -8.51 -9.41 -24.45
N ASP A 15 -7.63 -10.41 -24.26
CA ASP A 15 -7.90 -11.80 -24.69
C ASP A 15 -9.11 -12.38 -23.94
N VAL A 16 -9.23 -12.09 -22.64
CA VAL A 16 -10.39 -12.50 -21.83
C VAL A 16 -11.66 -11.87 -22.36
N GLN A 17 -11.64 -10.56 -22.67
CA GLN A 17 -12.81 -9.87 -23.20
C GLN A 17 -13.18 -10.39 -24.60
N ALA A 18 -12.20 -10.60 -25.48
CA ALA A 18 -12.42 -11.14 -26.81
C ALA A 18 -13.01 -12.57 -26.77
N ALA A 19 -12.52 -13.43 -25.88
CA ALA A 19 -13.08 -14.76 -25.68
C ALA A 19 -14.51 -14.74 -25.12
N ALA A 20 -14.83 -13.76 -24.27
CA ALA A 20 -16.20 -13.55 -23.80
C ALA A 20 -17.13 -13.08 -24.93
N ASP A 21 -16.69 -12.11 -25.73
CA ASP A 21 -17.45 -11.55 -26.86
C ASP A 21 -17.67 -12.61 -27.97
N ALA A 22 -16.72 -13.53 -28.14
CA ALA A 22 -16.83 -14.68 -29.05
C ALA A 22 -17.76 -15.79 -28.52
N GLY A 23 -18.14 -15.77 -27.23
CA GLY A 23 -18.95 -16.80 -26.59
C GLY A 23 -18.17 -18.05 -26.15
N ASP A 24 -16.84 -18.00 -26.17
CA ASP A 24 -15.97 -19.10 -25.73
C ASP A 24 -15.97 -19.25 -24.20
N LEU A 25 -16.23 -18.14 -23.49
CA LEU A 25 -16.39 -18.14 -22.04
C LEU A 25 -17.48 -17.16 -21.59
N THR A 26 -17.98 -17.37 -20.38
CA THR A 26 -18.84 -16.43 -19.68
C THR A 26 -18.09 -15.81 -18.50
N ILE A 27 -18.10 -14.48 -18.44
CA ILE A 27 -17.62 -13.71 -17.29
C ILE A 27 -18.78 -13.58 -16.31
N VAL A 28 -18.59 -14.05 -15.08
CA VAL A 28 -19.54 -13.85 -13.99
C VAL A 28 -18.90 -12.83 -13.05
N THR A 29 -19.53 -11.66 -12.97
CA THR A 29 -19.14 -10.63 -11.99
C THR A 29 -19.77 -10.98 -10.65
N ASN A 30 -18.99 -10.87 -9.59
CA ASN A 30 -19.47 -10.94 -8.21
C ASN A 30 -18.86 -9.76 -7.44
N ASP A 31 -19.32 -9.57 -6.20
CA ASP A 31 -18.84 -8.48 -5.35
C ASP A 31 -17.51 -8.83 -4.64
N VAL A 32 -16.77 -9.83 -5.15
CA VAL A 32 -15.46 -10.21 -4.59
C VAL A 32 -14.37 -9.45 -5.32
N ILE A 33 -13.74 -8.54 -4.59
CA ILE A 33 -12.50 -7.87 -5.01
C ILE A 33 -11.36 -8.57 -4.29
N ALA A 34 -10.42 -9.11 -5.07
CA ALA A 34 -9.23 -9.75 -4.53
C ALA A 34 -8.01 -8.85 -4.77
N ASN A 35 -7.35 -8.43 -3.71
CA ASN A 35 -5.99 -7.90 -3.82
C ASN A 35 -5.01 -9.08 -3.90
N MET A 36 -4.29 -9.18 -5.01
CA MET A 36 -3.32 -10.26 -5.27
C MET A 36 -1.95 -9.66 -5.59
N PRO A 37 -1.20 -9.18 -4.58
CA PRO A 37 0.15 -8.67 -4.81
C PRO A 37 1.06 -9.78 -5.34
N VAL A 38 1.83 -9.46 -6.38
CA VAL A 38 2.75 -10.39 -7.02
C VAL A 38 4.14 -10.23 -6.40
N VAL A 39 4.66 -11.31 -5.81
CA VAL A 39 5.98 -11.30 -5.14
C VAL A 39 7.10 -11.74 -6.07
N GLN A 40 6.83 -12.72 -6.94
CA GLN A 40 7.82 -13.34 -7.83
C GLN A 40 7.24 -13.43 -9.24
N TRP A 41 8.05 -13.11 -10.25
CA TRP A 41 7.69 -13.18 -11.66
C TRP A 41 8.88 -13.66 -12.51
N PRO A 42 8.68 -13.98 -13.81
CA PRO A 42 9.79 -14.33 -14.68
C PRO A 42 10.81 -13.19 -14.75
N GLY A 43 12.05 -13.47 -14.35
CA GLY A 43 13.15 -12.49 -14.40
C GLY A 43 13.27 -11.58 -13.19
N GLY A 44 12.45 -11.72 -12.14
CA GLY A 44 12.57 -10.89 -10.94
C GLY A 44 11.58 -11.20 -9.83
N GLY A 45 11.65 -10.41 -8.78
CA GLY A 45 10.77 -10.50 -7.62
C GLY A 45 10.99 -9.29 -6.71
N MET A 46 10.18 -9.19 -5.66
CA MET A 46 10.41 -8.22 -4.60
C MET A 46 11.81 -8.46 -3.99
N PRO A 47 12.54 -7.39 -3.63
CA PRO A 47 13.90 -7.54 -3.15
C PRO A 47 13.95 -8.01 -1.69
N VAL A 48 15.05 -8.69 -1.37
CA VAL A 48 15.40 -9.16 -0.02
C VAL A 48 16.17 -8.06 0.69
N ASP A 49 15.76 -7.74 1.92
CA ASP A 49 16.53 -6.95 2.86
C ASP A 49 17.19 -7.88 3.87
N SER A 50 18.50 -8.08 3.74
CA SER A 50 19.25 -8.94 4.68
C SER A 50 19.57 -8.26 6.00
N GLU A 51 19.50 -6.92 6.06
CA GLU A 51 19.91 -6.16 7.24
C GLU A 51 18.75 -5.97 8.21
N LEU A 52 17.52 -5.76 7.69
CA LEU A 52 16.29 -5.64 8.48
C LEU A 52 16.34 -4.49 9.50
N LEU A 53 17.12 -3.44 9.22
CA LEU A 53 17.33 -2.30 10.12
C LEU A 53 16.38 -1.13 9.81
N ASP A 54 16.21 -0.82 8.53
CA ASP A 54 15.41 0.30 8.07
C ASP A 54 13.97 -0.13 7.77
N TYR A 55 13.08 0.87 7.65
CA TYR A 55 11.68 0.65 7.26
C TYR A 55 11.60 -0.24 5.99
N LEU A 56 11.99 0.25 4.81
CA LEU A 56 12.12 -0.60 3.62
C LEU A 56 13.56 -1.01 3.36
N GLY A 57 14.55 -0.12 3.54
CA GLY A 57 15.96 -0.47 3.31
C GLY A 57 16.15 -1.07 1.92
N GLY A 58 16.76 -2.26 1.84
CA GLY A 58 16.95 -2.98 0.58
C GLY A 58 15.70 -3.69 0.03
N GLY A 59 14.59 -3.75 0.78
CA GLY A 59 13.40 -4.51 0.42
C GLY A 59 12.55 -4.99 1.60
N GLN A 60 11.58 -5.85 1.33
CA GLN A 60 10.65 -6.33 2.36
C GLN A 60 10.70 -7.84 2.60
N LEU A 61 11.40 -8.58 1.75
CA LEU A 61 11.57 -10.00 1.97
C LEU A 61 12.72 -10.24 2.95
N ILE A 62 12.50 -11.13 3.92
CA ILE A 62 13.56 -11.56 4.84
C ILE A 62 14.52 -12.53 4.14
N GLU A 63 13.99 -13.33 3.22
CA GLU A 63 14.73 -14.31 2.43
C GLU A 63 14.06 -14.49 1.06
N ALA A 64 14.75 -15.15 0.13
CA ALA A 64 14.19 -15.42 -1.20
C ALA A 64 12.92 -16.29 -1.09
N PRO A 65 11.87 -16.04 -1.91
CA PRO A 65 10.65 -16.85 -1.87
C PRO A 65 10.91 -18.33 -2.17
N ASP A 66 10.32 -19.22 -1.39
CA ASP A 66 10.31 -20.66 -1.67
C ASP A 66 9.13 -20.97 -2.61
N THR A 67 9.43 -20.96 -3.90
CA THR A 67 8.44 -21.25 -4.96
C THR A 67 8.04 -22.73 -5.02
N GLY A 68 8.85 -23.64 -4.48
CA GLY A 68 8.51 -25.06 -4.40
C GLY A 68 7.45 -25.34 -3.34
N ARG A 69 7.47 -24.59 -2.24
CA ARG A 69 6.47 -24.67 -1.15
C ARG A 69 5.37 -23.63 -1.24
N GLY A 70 5.53 -22.61 -2.08
CA GLY A 70 4.59 -21.49 -2.20
C GLY A 70 4.61 -20.60 -0.95
N SER A 71 5.79 -20.38 -0.34
CA SER A 71 5.92 -19.59 0.88
C SER A 71 6.86 -18.41 0.70
N VAL A 72 6.54 -17.32 1.38
CA VAL A 72 7.30 -16.07 1.42
C VAL A 72 7.34 -15.58 2.87
N LEU A 73 8.44 -14.96 3.26
CA LEU A 73 8.61 -14.36 4.57
C LEU A 73 8.86 -12.87 4.44
N PHE A 74 7.96 -12.07 4.99
CA PHE A 74 7.98 -10.62 4.95
C PHE A 74 8.44 -10.01 6.27
N LYS A 75 9.23 -8.94 6.17
CA LYS A 75 9.36 -7.93 7.21
C LYS A 75 8.05 -7.12 7.23
N LEU A 76 7.33 -7.16 8.36
CA LEU A 76 6.09 -6.40 8.53
C LEU A 76 6.38 -5.02 9.11
N HIS A 77 5.60 -4.03 8.68
CA HIS A 77 5.66 -2.67 9.20
C HIS A 77 4.45 -2.37 10.07
N GLU A 78 4.60 -1.48 11.05
CA GLU A 78 3.46 -1.05 11.86
C GLU A 78 2.81 0.23 11.33
N CYS A 79 1.48 0.26 11.41
CA CYS A 79 0.64 1.42 11.12
C CYS A 79 -0.46 1.50 12.17
N PHE A 80 -0.86 2.69 12.56
CA PHE A 80 -2.02 2.90 13.41
C PHE A 80 -3.32 2.87 12.57
N PRO A 81 -4.45 2.41 13.13
CA PRO A 81 -4.57 1.66 14.37
C PRO A 81 -4.28 0.17 14.16
N GLY A 82 -3.47 -0.41 15.04
CA GLY A 82 -3.34 -1.85 15.26
C GLY A 82 -3.01 -2.68 14.02
N SER A 83 -2.27 -2.14 13.05
CA SER A 83 -2.05 -2.80 11.77
C SER A 83 -0.58 -3.19 11.56
N ARG A 84 -0.38 -4.34 10.92
CA ARG A 84 0.91 -4.80 10.41
C ARG A 84 0.80 -5.06 8.91
N TYR A 85 1.54 -4.29 8.11
CA TYR A 85 1.37 -4.24 6.64
C TYR A 85 2.67 -4.53 5.89
N ILE A 86 2.52 -4.86 4.60
CA ILE A 86 3.59 -5.00 3.61
C ILE A 86 3.29 -4.03 2.46
N VAL A 87 4.29 -3.64 1.67
CA VAL A 87 4.19 -2.68 0.55
C VAL A 87 4.66 -3.34 -0.73
N CYS A 88 3.73 -3.60 -1.65
CA CYS A 88 4.01 -4.45 -2.81
C CYS A 88 4.37 -3.63 -4.04
N ASP A 89 3.60 -2.58 -4.32
CA ASP A 89 3.78 -1.75 -5.49
C ASP A 89 3.18 -0.34 -5.30
N THR A 90 3.60 0.60 -6.15
CA THR A 90 3.07 1.97 -6.17
C THR A 90 2.87 2.45 -7.60
N SER A 91 1.89 3.34 -7.77
CA SER A 91 1.63 3.99 -9.04
C SER A 91 2.62 5.09 -9.42
N ALA A 92 3.59 5.41 -8.54
CA ALA A 92 4.63 6.41 -8.77
C ALA A 92 6.01 5.74 -8.98
N PRO A 93 6.52 5.63 -10.23
CA PRO A 93 7.79 4.98 -10.51
C PRO A 93 9.00 5.51 -9.72
N PRO A 94 9.18 6.83 -9.52
CA PRO A 94 10.28 7.33 -8.70
C PRO A 94 10.21 6.86 -7.23
N MET A 95 9.00 6.74 -6.70
CA MET A 95 8.78 6.23 -5.33
C MET A 95 9.06 4.73 -5.27
N ALA A 96 8.67 3.97 -6.29
CA ALA A 96 8.92 2.53 -6.35
C ALA A 96 10.43 2.22 -6.22
N GLU A 97 11.27 2.95 -6.95
CA GLU A 97 12.73 2.81 -6.89
C GLU A 97 13.28 3.15 -5.49
N GLY A 98 12.90 4.32 -4.95
CA GLY A 98 13.36 4.75 -3.63
C GLY A 98 12.89 3.88 -2.47
N MET A 99 11.76 3.20 -2.64
CA MET A 99 11.15 2.28 -1.66
C MET A 99 11.61 0.82 -1.83
N ALA A 100 12.41 0.51 -2.86
CA ALA A 100 12.76 -0.87 -3.22
C ALA A 100 11.52 -1.78 -3.39
N ILE A 101 10.48 -1.29 -4.07
CA ILE A 101 9.25 -2.01 -4.41
C ILE A 101 8.97 -1.91 -5.91
N ASN A 102 7.91 -2.59 -6.39
CA ASN A 102 7.59 -2.57 -7.80
C ASN A 102 6.79 -1.32 -8.22
N GLY A 103 6.97 -0.86 -9.46
CA GLY A 103 6.09 0.12 -10.08
C GLY A 103 4.91 -0.59 -10.76
N SER A 104 3.70 -0.09 -10.53
CA SER A 104 2.49 -0.60 -11.19
C SER A 104 1.73 0.56 -11.86
N PRO A 105 0.95 0.30 -12.93
CA PRO A 105 0.04 1.32 -13.44
C PRO A 105 -0.99 1.69 -12.37
N ARG A 106 -1.33 2.98 -12.28
CA ARG A 106 -2.40 3.45 -11.38
C ARG A 106 -3.70 2.70 -11.67
N LEU A 107 -4.41 2.32 -10.61
CA LEU A 107 -5.76 1.78 -10.71
C LEU A 107 -6.73 2.90 -11.13
N ALA A 108 -6.78 3.19 -12.44
CA ALA A 108 -7.52 4.24 -13.13
C ALA A 108 -8.33 5.20 -12.22
N ALA A 109 -9.64 5.00 -12.13
CA ALA A 109 -10.55 5.88 -11.40
C ALA A 109 -10.73 5.52 -9.92
N ALA A 110 -9.90 4.62 -9.36
CA ALA A 110 -10.14 4.05 -8.03
C ALA A 110 -10.22 5.12 -6.93
N SER A 111 -9.27 6.06 -6.93
CA SER A 111 -9.25 7.17 -5.97
C SER A 111 -10.51 8.04 -6.08
N GLY A 112 -10.87 8.47 -7.29
CA GLY A 112 -12.09 9.26 -7.52
C GLY A 112 -13.40 8.49 -7.28
N ALA A 113 -13.36 7.16 -7.31
CA ALA A 113 -14.49 6.29 -7.02
C ALA A 113 -14.60 5.90 -5.53
N GLY A 114 -13.68 6.35 -4.67
CA GLY A 114 -13.63 5.97 -3.26
C GLY A 114 -13.26 4.50 -3.04
N ALA A 115 -12.53 3.89 -3.98
CA ALA A 115 -12.04 2.51 -3.87
C ALA A 115 -10.63 2.41 -3.24
N THR A 116 -10.03 3.55 -2.91
CA THR A 116 -8.80 3.66 -2.11
C THR A 116 -9.13 4.18 -0.71
N GLY A 117 -8.33 3.77 0.28
CA GLY A 117 -8.26 4.45 1.57
C GLY A 117 -7.18 5.53 1.56
N ARG A 118 -6.97 6.18 2.68
CA ARG A 118 -5.88 7.14 2.91
C ARG A 118 -4.88 6.57 3.88
N VAL A 119 -3.59 6.80 3.59
CA VAL A 119 -2.50 6.59 4.54
C VAL A 119 -1.87 7.94 4.85
N ASN A 120 -1.90 8.31 6.13
CA ASN A 120 -1.36 9.56 6.65
C ASN A 120 0.06 9.29 7.13
N VAL A 121 1.04 9.86 6.42
CA VAL A 121 2.48 9.64 6.59
C VAL A 121 3.13 10.89 7.15
N PHE A 122 4.03 10.74 8.11
CA PHE A 122 4.64 11.87 8.82
C PHE A 122 6.07 12.13 8.36
N MET A 123 6.35 13.38 8.03
CA MET A 123 7.69 13.90 7.79
C MET A 123 8.10 14.79 8.97
N GLY A 124 9.20 14.44 9.62
CA GLY A 124 9.67 15.12 10.83
C GLY A 124 8.82 14.79 12.07
N GLY A 125 8.91 15.63 13.10
CA GLY A 125 8.28 15.39 14.39
C GLY A 125 8.99 14.30 15.19
N ILE A 126 8.23 13.31 15.65
CA ILE A 126 8.78 12.17 16.40
C ILE A 126 9.47 11.21 15.43
N GLU A 127 10.77 10.95 15.64
CA GLU A 127 11.53 9.97 14.85
C GLU A 127 10.97 8.56 15.05
N GLY A 128 10.84 7.81 13.96
CA GLY A 128 10.28 6.46 14.03
C GLY A 128 10.39 5.67 12.73
N SER A 129 9.66 4.56 12.67
CA SER A 129 9.67 3.63 11.54
C SER A 129 8.73 4.05 10.40
N GLY A 130 8.32 5.31 10.34
CA GLY A 130 7.47 5.83 9.28
C GLY A 130 8.22 5.93 7.94
N PRO A 131 7.50 5.90 6.79
CA PRO A 131 8.10 5.98 5.46
C PRO A 131 9.00 7.20 5.22
N MET A 132 8.80 8.29 5.96
CA MET A 132 9.57 9.54 5.84
C MET A 132 10.33 9.88 7.13
N GLY A 133 10.66 8.86 7.93
CA GLY A 133 11.47 8.99 9.16
C GLY A 133 10.73 9.50 10.40
N GLY A 134 9.46 9.88 10.26
CA GLY A 134 8.59 10.18 11.39
C GLY A 134 8.02 8.92 12.07
N GLN A 135 7.04 9.12 12.94
CA GLN A 135 6.26 8.04 13.55
C GLN A 135 5.63 7.08 12.51
N PRO A 136 5.20 5.88 12.91
CA PRO A 136 4.36 5.04 12.07
C PRO A 136 3.16 5.80 11.50
N SER A 137 2.82 5.45 10.26
CA SER A 137 1.68 6.03 9.55
C SER A 137 0.36 5.77 10.29
N VAL A 138 -0.69 6.49 9.88
CA VAL A 138 -2.05 6.32 10.39
C VAL A 138 -3.00 6.07 9.21
N PHE A 139 -3.71 4.95 9.21
CA PHE A 139 -4.79 4.66 8.26
C PHE A 139 -6.07 5.41 8.63
N ASP A 140 -6.89 5.68 7.62
CA ASP A 140 -8.25 6.22 7.78
C ASP A 140 -9.26 5.23 8.36
N SER A 141 -8.97 3.93 8.25
CA SER A 141 -9.85 2.84 8.62
C SER A 141 -9.06 1.59 9.06
N SER A 142 -9.67 0.77 9.91
CA SER A 142 -9.03 -0.45 10.39
C SER A 142 -9.19 -1.59 9.38
N ALA A 143 -8.18 -2.45 9.24
CA ALA A 143 -8.30 -3.64 8.42
C ALA A 143 -9.48 -4.52 8.85
N GLY A 144 -10.37 -4.84 7.90
CA GLY A 144 -11.61 -5.58 8.15
C GLY A 144 -12.86 -4.72 8.28
N GLU A 145 -12.73 -3.39 8.37
CA GLU A 145 -13.88 -2.48 8.28
C GLU A 145 -14.40 -2.37 6.84
N PRO A 146 -15.71 -2.12 6.63
CA PRO A 146 -16.27 -1.98 5.28
C PRO A 146 -15.64 -0.87 4.42
N ALA A 147 -15.08 0.16 5.05
CA ALA A 147 -14.41 1.27 4.38
C ALA A 147 -12.93 0.96 4.05
N TRP A 148 -12.38 -0.13 4.58
CA TRP A 148 -10.98 -0.45 4.42
C TRP A 148 -10.67 -0.89 2.99
N SER A 149 -9.61 -0.31 2.43
CA SER A 149 -9.01 -0.73 1.17
C SER A 149 -7.57 -1.16 1.41
N PRO A 150 -7.03 -2.13 0.66
CA PRO A 150 -5.59 -2.40 0.64
C PRO A 150 -4.81 -1.46 -0.29
N TYR A 151 -5.50 -0.56 -1.00
CA TYR A 151 -4.91 0.47 -1.83
C TYR A 151 -5.06 1.81 -1.13
N TRP A 152 -3.96 2.51 -0.92
CA TRP A 152 -3.99 3.79 -0.19
C TRP A 152 -3.43 4.92 -1.01
N ASP A 153 -4.19 6.00 -1.04
CA ASP A 153 -3.70 7.29 -1.47
C ASP A 153 -2.80 7.87 -0.37
N HIS A 154 -1.57 8.18 -0.76
CA HIS A 154 -0.56 8.68 0.15
C HIS A 154 -0.79 10.15 0.47
N MET A 155 -0.86 10.48 1.76
CA MET A 155 -0.99 11.84 2.27
C MET A 155 0.17 12.13 3.22
N THR A 156 0.99 13.15 2.93
CA THR A 156 2.09 13.54 3.83
C THR A 156 1.66 14.65 4.77
N TYR A 157 2.02 14.53 6.04
CA TYR A 157 1.86 15.53 7.07
C TYR A 157 3.23 15.96 7.58
N VAL A 158 3.50 17.26 7.50
CA VAL A 158 4.78 17.85 7.93
C VAL A 158 4.54 18.66 9.20
N TRP A 159 5.25 18.34 10.27
CA TRP A 159 5.20 19.12 11.51
C TRP A 159 5.76 20.53 11.31
N GLN A 160 5.02 21.53 11.79
CA GLN A 160 5.53 22.89 11.87
C GLN A 160 6.72 22.98 12.82
N LYS A 161 7.67 23.87 12.52
CA LYS A 161 8.95 23.98 13.24
C LYS A 161 8.82 24.16 14.76
N ASP A 162 7.78 24.87 15.20
CA ASP A 162 7.57 25.21 16.61
C ASP A 162 6.36 24.45 17.23
N ALA A 163 5.82 23.45 16.53
CA ALA A 163 4.73 22.61 17.05
C ALA A 163 5.23 21.60 18.08
N ASP A 164 4.35 21.21 19.01
CA ASP A 164 4.64 20.19 20.01
C ASP A 164 4.29 18.80 19.44
N ALA A 165 5.27 18.23 18.74
CA ALA A 165 5.12 16.93 18.08
C ALA A 165 4.79 15.85 19.10
N ARG A 166 3.79 15.03 18.76
CA ARG A 166 3.28 13.94 19.60
C ARG A 166 2.80 12.80 18.73
N VAL A 167 2.78 11.59 19.27
CA VAL A 167 2.30 10.42 18.52
C VAL A 167 0.80 10.56 18.27
N LEU A 168 0.42 10.56 16.99
CA LEU A 168 -0.97 10.57 16.53
C LEU A 168 -1.34 9.15 16.09
N THR A 169 -2.48 8.66 16.55
CA THR A 169 -2.86 7.25 16.45
C THR A 169 -4.18 7.01 15.72
N SER A 170 -4.85 8.08 15.29
CA SER A 170 -6.10 8.02 14.53
C SER A 170 -6.17 9.16 13.52
N GLU A 171 -6.87 8.95 12.40
CA GLU A 171 -7.04 10.00 11.39
C GLU A 171 -7.73 11.25 11.97
N SER A 172 -8.66 11.07 12.91
CA SER A 172 -9.26 12.18 13.65
C SER A 172 -8.23 13.03 14.38
N GLU A 173 -7.27 12.42 15.08
CA GLU A 173 -6.19 13.16 15.76
C GLU A 173 -5.31 13.88 14.75
N VAL A 174 -4.98 13.25 13.62
CA VAL A 174 -4.21 13.88 12.53
C VAL A 174 -4.91 15.13 12.02
N HIS A 175 -6.21 15.03 11.73
CA HIS A 175 -7.00 16.15 11.25
C HIS A 175 -7.17 17.25 12.30
N GLU A 176 -7.38 16.91 13.58
CA GLU A 176 -7.47 17.91 14.65
C GLU A 176 -6.17 18.72 14.79
N VAL A 177 -5.01 18.05 14.71
CA VAL A 177 -3.70 18.69 14.79
C VAL A 177 -3.39 19.52 13.54
N ARG A 178 -3.75 19.04 12.35
CA ARG A 178 -3.71 19.81 11.10
C ARG A 178 -4.57 21.07 11.20
N ASP A 179 -5.81 20.94 11.64
CA ASP A 179 -6.77 22.05 11.71
C ASP A 179 -6.39 23.08 12.77
N ALA A 180 -5.61 22.68 13.78
CA ALA A 180 -4.96 23.58 14.73
C ALA A 180 -3.74 24.32 14.15
N GLY A 181 -3.30 23.99 12.94
CA GLY A 181 -2.17 24.59 12.24
C GLY A 181 -0.81 24.04 12.66
N GLU A 182 -0.76 22.88 13.32
CA GLU A 182 0.49 22.23 13.74
C GLU A 182 1.08 21.30 12.67
N LEU A 183 0.27 20.88 11.69
CA LEU A 183 0.68 20.06 10.54
C LEU A 183 0.28 20.72 9.21
N ASP A 184 1.20 20.70 8.25
CA ASP A 184 0.88 20.92 6.83
C ASP A 184 0.52 19.60 6.15
N GLU A 185 -0.60 19.56 5.41
CA GLU A 185 -1.05 18.38 4.63
C GLU A 185 -0.67 18.52 3.15
N PHE A 186 -0.13 17.46 2.58
CA PHE A 186 0.22 17.35 1.16
C PHE A 186 -0.39 16.09 0.54
N PRO A 187 -1.11 16.20 -0.59
CA PRO A 187 -1.45 15.05 -1.40
C PRO A 187 -0.19 14.48 -2.07
N GLY A 188 0.11 13.21 -1.83
CA GLY A 188 1.41 12.62 -2.14
C GLY A 188 2.47 13.12 -1.15
N THR A 189 3.65 13.50 -1.66
CA THR A 189 4.74 14.08 -0.88
C THR A 189 4.91 15.56 -1.24
N PRO A 190 5.63 16.37 -0.44
CA PRO A 190 5.79 17.80 -0.76
C PRO A 190 6.35 18.07 -2.18
N ASP A 191 7.16 17.13 -2.71
CA ASP A 191 7.76 17.19 -4.04
C ASP A 191 6.85 16.69 -5.17
N THR A 192 5.71 16.02 -4.90
CA THR A 192 4.77 15.61 -5.96
C THR A 192 3.91 16.76 -6.49
N GLY A 193 4.02 17.97 -5.92
CA GLY A 193 3.28 19.14 -6.41
C GLY A 193 1.75 18.99 -6.28
N GLY A 194 1.29 18.15 -5.35
CA GLY A 194 -0.12 17.85 -5.13
C GLY A 194 -0.65 16.67 -5.94
N GLU A 195 0.19 15.97 -6.68
CA GLU A 195 -0.19 14.70 -7.30
C GLU A 195 -0.20 13.57 -6.26
N ILE A 196 -1.37 12.94 -6.12
CA ILE A 196 -1.56 11.75 -5.30
C ILE A 196 -1.10 10.52 -6.08
N PHE A 197 -0.33 9.66 -5.42
CA PHE A 197 -0.07 8.30 -5.86
C PHE A 197 -0.70 7.29 -4.91
N THR A 198 -1.05 6.14 -5.47
CA THR A 198 -1.67 5.04 -4.74
C THR A 198 -0.62 3.96 -4.50
N VAL A 199 -0.59 3.44 -3.28
CA VAL A 199 0.30 2.36 -2.87
C VAL A 199 -0.55 1.12 -2.55
N ASN A 200 -0.15 -0.03 -3.09
CA ASN A 200 -0.73 -1.32 -2.74
C ASN A 200 -0.01 -1.85 -1.51
N CYS A 201 -0.68 -1.81 -0.35
CA CYS A 201 -0.12 -2.37 0.85
C CYS A 201 -1.19 -3.14 1.64
N PRO A 202 -1.30 -4.47 1.51
CA PRO A 202 -2.25 -5.23 2.32
C PRO A 202 -1.82 -5.28 3.80
N VAL A 203 -2.80 -5.46 4.69
CA VAL A 203 -2.61 -5.71 6.12
C VAL A 203 -2.83 -7.21 6.37
N PRO A 204 -1.79 -8.06 6.28
CA PRO A 204 -1.93 -9.49 6.57
C PRO A 204 -2.17 -9.78 8.05
N VAL A 205 -1.84 -8.86 8.96
CA VAL A 205 -1.94 -9.06 10.42
C VAL A 205 -2.50 -7.81 11.10
N VAL A 206 -3.54 -7.98 11.90
CA VAL A 206 -4.02 -6.98 12.86
C VAL A 206 -3.40 -7.29 14.23
N ALA A 207 -2.62 -6.37 14.76
CA ALA A 207 -1.93 -6.49 16.04
C ALA A 207 -1.69 -5.11 16.67
N PRO A 208 -1.75 -4.98 18.02
CA PRO A 208 -1.52 -3.70 18.69
C PRO A 208 -0.23 -2.99 18.22
N ASN A 209 -0.27 -1.67 18.07
CA ASN A 209 0.95 -0.90 17.86
C ASN A 209 1.88 -1.02 19.07
N THR A 210 3.17 -1.00 18.79
CA THR A 210 4.21 -1.06 19.81
C THR A 210 4.97 0.25 19.95
N PHE A 211 4.88 1.14 18.95
CA PHE A 211 5.46 2.47 19.01
C PHE A 211 4.75 3.38 20.02
N THR A 212 5.54 4.06 20.86
CA THR A 212 5.04 5.00 21.88
C THR A 212 5.64 6.40 21.79
N GLY A 213 6.56 6.63 20.83
CA GLY A 213 7.37 7.84 20.75
C GLY A 213 8.68 7.75 21.52
#